data_AF-A0A0L1KSC2-F1
#
_entry.id   AF-A0A0L1KSC2-F1
#
_cell.length_a   1.000
_cell.length_b   1.000
_cell.length_c   1.000
_cell.angle_alpha   90.00
_cell.angle_beta   90.00
_cell.angle_gamma   90.00
#
_symmetry.space_group_name_H-M   'P 1'
#
loop_
_entity.id
_entity.type
_entity.pdbx_description
1 polymer ?
#
loop_
_entity_poly.entity_id
_entity_poly.type
_entity_poly.pdbx_seq_one_letter_code
_entity_poly.pdbx_strand_id
1 'polypeptide(L)'
;MLRRTELLNLTTFRCGKRNALRRHKDHPHGQISYNETSAHYINRASERWWILDATGMQMANLVRTMSYYIQGRHRCDFVQGNLMGDHIVVINCKDVIMVGEDSIRVPITWNSNYPGGKYRVRCSEMYDRDPCMLVFYFLMREIKDHGWNKAEHLYKGHLEKAWLYTDHIHPHMLKNPRPVPWTDNCPFYHKWGSPENQTRWFPNIQMR
;
A
#
# COMPACT_ATOMS: atom_id res chain seq x y z
N MET A 1 39.59 31.70 -27.88
CA MET A 1 40.01 30.73 -26.85
C MET A 1 39.73 31.33 -25.49
N LEU A 2 38.67 30.88 -24.80
CA LEU A 2 38.38 31.34 -23.44
C LEU A 2 39.45 30.79 -22.48
N ARG A 3 39.95 31.64 -21.57
CA ARG A 3 41.03 31.29 -20.65
C ARG A 3 40.55 30.23 -19.67
N ARG A 4 41.40 29.25 -19.40
CA ARG A 4 41.17 28.06 -18.55
C ARG A 4 40.64 28.39 -17.14
N THR A 5 40.75 29.65 -16.71
CA THR A 5 40.24 30.19 -15.44
C THR A 5 38.74 30.44 -15.41
N GLU A 6 38.06 30.61 -16.56
CA GLU A 6 36.60 30.82 -16.60
C GLU A 6 35.80 29.50 -16.55
N LEU A 7 36.41 28.39 -16.96
CA LEU A 7 35.78 27.07 -16.94
C LEU A 7 35.65 26.47 -15.53
N LEU A 8 36.41 27.00 -14.55
CA LEU A 8 36.36 26.51 -13.17
C LEU A 8 35.08 26.90 -12.42
N ASN A 9 34.30 27.87 -12.92
CA ASN A 9 33.00 28.23 -12.34
C ASN A 9 31.83 27.40 -12.90
N LEU A 10 32.02 26.71 -14.03
CA LEU A 10 30.99 25.91 -14.70
C LEU A 10 31.07 24.41 -14.36
N THR A 11 32.17 23.98 -13.75
CA THR A 11 32.38 22.59 -13.33
C THR A 11 32.46 22.47 -11.82
N THR A 12 31.45 22.97 -11.09
CA THR A 12 31.18 22.35 -9.80
C THR A 12 30.54 21.00 -10.09
N PHE A 13 31.37 19.96 -10.22
CA PHE A 13 30.95 18.59 -9.96
C PHE A 13 30.41 18.55 -8.53
N ARG A 14 29.15 18.93 -8.34
CA ARG A 14 28.48 18.76 -7.06
C ARG A 14 28.31 17.26 -6.89
N CYS A 15 29.21 16.64 -6.13
CA CYS A 15 28.92 15.43 -5.36
C CYS A 15 27.46 15.53 -4.88
N GLY A 16 26.61 14.55 -5.18
CA GLY A 16 25.13 14.61 -5.17
C GLY A 16 24.47 15.31 -3.98
N LYS A 17 24.54 16.64 -3.92
CA LYS A 17 24.04 17.47 -2.82
C LYS A 17 22.60 17.86 -3.14
N ARG A 18 21.67 17.43 -2.28
CA ARG A 18 20.28 17.92 -2.28
C ARG A 18 20.28 19.41 -1.91
N ASN A 19 19.46 20.21 -2.62
CA ASN A 19 19.32 21.64 -2.32
C ASN A 19 18.63 21.84 -0.94
N ALA A 20 19.02 22.91 -0.23
CA ALA A 20 18.39 23.33 1.01
C ALA A 20 17.00 23.94 0.75
N LEU A 21 16.83 24.61 -0.38
CA LEU A 21 15.55 25.13 -0.83
C LEU A 21 14.66 23.97 -1.30
N ARG A 22 13.81 23.48 -0.39
CA ARG A 22 12.86 22.40 -0.64
C ARG A 22 11.44 22.95 -0.75
N ARG A 23 10.57 22.18 -1.40
CA ARG A 23 9.13 22.48 -1.36
C ARG A 23 8.63 22.30 0.07
N HIS A 24 7.91 23.30 0.57
CA HIS A 24 7.30 23.29 1.89
C HIS A 24 5.79 23.29 1.75
N LYS A 25 5.08 22.73 2.74
CA LYS A 25 3.61 22.73 2.76
C LYS A 25 3.01 24.16 2.75
N ASP A 26 3.71 25.12 3.36
CA ASP A 26 3.24 26.51 3.47
C ASP A 26 3.69 27.39 2.28
N HIS A 27 4.42 26.82 1.32
CA HIS A 27 4.82 27.55 0.11
C HIS A 27 3.62 27.64 -0.85
N PRO A 28 3.43 28.75 -1.61
CA PRO A 28 2.28 28.88 -2.53
C PRO A 28 2.22 27.80 -3.62
N HIS A 29 3.36 27.20 -3.99
CA HIS A 29 3.42 26.06 -4.91
C HIS A 29 2.92 24.72 -4.32
N GLY A 30 2.74 24.63 -3.00
CA GLY A 30 2.26 23.42 -2.32
C GLY A 30 3.17 22.19 -2.43
N GLN A 31 2.59 21.03 -2.12
CA GLN A 31 3.22 19.72 -2.32
C GLN A 31 2.87 19.15 -3.71
N ILE A 32 3.69 18.21 -4.19
CA ILE A 32 3.45 17.50 -5.44
C ILE A 32 2.59 16.27 -5.24
N SER A 33 1.84 15.93 -6.29
CA SER A 33 1.24 14.62 -6.55
C SER A 33 2.24 13.76 -7.33
N TYR A 34 2.63 12.62 -6.77
CA TYR A 34 3.44 11.59 -7.46
C TYR A 34 2.67 10.88 -8.58
N ASN A 35 1.34 10.84 -8.53
CA ASN A 35 0.50 10.35 -9.63
C ASN A 35 0.56 11.22 -10.90
N GLU A 36 0.99 12.48 -10.81
CA GLU A 36 1.10 13.38 -11.97
C GLU A 36 2.57 13.66 -12.33
N THR A 37 3.45 13.77 -11.33
CA THR A 37 4.87 14.10 -11.49
C THR A 37 5.64 13.12 -12.40
N SER A 38 6.49 13.62 -13.30
CA SER A 38 7.41 12.79 -14.09
C SER A 38 8.79 12.72 -13.42
N ALA A 39 9.29 11.52 -13.14
CA ALA A 39 10.67 11.29 -12.67
C ALA A 39 11.20 9.95 -13.18
N HIS A 40 12.52 9.78 -13.24
CA HIS A 40 13.17 8.57 -13.79
C HIS A 40 12.80 7.27 -13.05
N TYR A 41 12.51 7.35 -11.74
CA TYR A 41 12.12 6.20 -10.92
C TYR A 41 10.61 5.91 -10.97
N ILE A 42 9.81 6.79 -11.58
CA ILE A 42 8.35 6.62 -11.69
C ILE A 42 8.06 5.93 -13.02
N ASN A 43 7.48 4.73 -12.96
CA ASN A 43 7.10 3.98 -14.15
C ASN A 43 5.59 3.76 -14.21
N ARG A 44 4.92 4.44 -15.15
CA ARG A 44 3.47 4.36 -15.36
C ARG A 44 3.02 3.46 -16.50
N ALA A 45 3.94 3.06 -17.37
CA ALA A 45 3.58 2.47 -18.67
C ALA A 45 2.83 1.12 -18.54
N SER A 46 2.94 0.45 -17.39
CA SER A 46 2.38 -0.88 -17.15
C SER A 46 1.56 -0.95 -15.86
N GLU A 47 1.01 0.19 -15.42
CA GLU A 47 0.14 0.23 -14.24
C GLU A 47 -1.22 -0.36 -14.55
N ARG A 48 -1.66 -1.29 -13.71
CA ARG A 48 -3.02 -1.83 -13.76
C ARG A 48 -3.89 -1.17 -12.68
N TRP A 49 -5.19 -1.27 -12.91
CA TRP A 49 -6.20 -0.84 -11.96
C TRP A 49 -6.86 -2.07 -11.37
N TRP A 50 -6.92 -2.10 -10.05
CA TRP A 50 -7.55 -3.16 -9.30
C TRP A 50 -8.68 -2.60 -8.43
N ILE A 51 -9.71 -3.41 -8.21
CA ILE A 51 -10.79 -3.13 -7.26
C ILE A 51 -10.76 -4.18 -6.15
N LEU A 52 -10.84 -3.72 -4.92
CA LEU A 52 -10.84 -4.53 -3.72
C LEU A 52 -12.10 -4.20 -2.92
N ASP A 53 -12.99 -5.18 -2.78
CA ASP A 53 -14.18 -5.03 -1.96
C ASP A 53 -13.86 -5.36 -0.51
N ALA A 54 -14.03 -4.38 0.37
CA ALA A 54 -13.64 -4.51 1.77
C ALA A 54 -14.73 -5.14 2.65
N THR A 55 -15.92 -5.43 2.11
CA THR A 55 -17.03 -6.05 2.85
C THR A 55 -16.62 -7.38 3.46
N GLY A 56 -16.69 -7.49 4.78
CA GLY A 56 -16.41 -8.75 5.47
C GLY A 56 -14.91 -9.12 5.55
N MET A 57 -14.02 -8.31 4.96
CA MET A 57 -12.59 -8.54 5.05
C MET A 57 -12.04 -8.05 6.39
N GLN A 58 -11.09 -8.80 6.95
CA GLN A 58 -10.33 -8.34 8.11
C GLN A 58 -9.38 -7.20 7.70
N MET A 59 -9.32 -6.13 8.51
CA MET A 59 -8.49 -4.95 8.26
C MET A 59 -7.02 -5.30 7.94
N ALA A 60 -6.43 -6.23 8.68
CA ALA A 60 -5.04 -6.65 8.46
C ALA A 60 -4.85 -7.34 7.08
N ASN A 61 -5.78 -8.20 6.68
CA ASN A 61 -5.72 -8.91 5.39
C ASN A 61 -5.98 -7.96 4.22
N LEU A 62 -6.93 -7.04 4.38
CA LEU A 62 -7.22 -5.97 3.43
C LEU A 62 -5.95 -5.16 3.16
N VAL A 63 -5.33 -4.65 4.23
CA VAL A 63 -4.16 -3.78 4.17
C VAL A 63 -2.94 -4.50 3.61
N ARG A 64 -2.70 -5.75 4.01
CA ARG A 64 -1.60 -6.57 3.49
C ARG A 64 -1.74 -6.84 1.99
N THR A 65 -2.93 -7.22 1.55
CA THR A 65 -3.21 -7.45 0.14
C THR A 65 -3.01 -6.15 -0.64
N MET A 66 -3.63 -5.08 -0.18
CA MET A 66 -3.54 -3.75 -0.77
C MET A 66 -2.08 -3.26 -0.88
N SER A 67 -1.28 -3.38 0.18
CA SER A 67 0.12 -2.92 0.20
C SER A 67 0.99 -3.71 -0.79
N TYR A 68 0.75 -5.02 -0.94
CA TYR A 68 1.48 -5.89 -1.86
C TYR A 68 1.33 -5.45 -3.33
N TYR A 69 0.12 -5.07 -3.72
CA TYR A 69 -0.18 -4.59 -5.07
C TYR A 69 0.32 -3.16 -5.30
N ILE A 70 0.09 -2.24 -4.34
CA ILE A 70 0.55 -0.84 -4.39
C ILE A 70 2.08 -0.72 -4.44
N GLN A 71 2.80 -1.63 -3.80
CA GLN A 71 4.25 -1.64 -3.86
C GLN A 71 4.78 -2.24 -5.16
N GLY A 72 3.95 -2.98 -5.89
CA GLY A 72 4.36 -3.70 -7.11
C GLY A 72 5.07 -5.03 -6.82
N ARG A 73 5.08 -5.50 -5.56
CA ARG A 73 5.73 -6.77 -5.16
C ARG A 73 5.10 -8.02 -5.78
N HIS A 74 3.87 -7.88 -6.27
CA HIS A 74 3.17 -8.91 -7.03
C HIS A 74 3.69 -9.11 -8.46
N ARG A 75 4.50 -8.17 -8.98
CA ARG A 75 5.11 -8.27 -10.31
C ARG A 75 6.46 -8.97 -10.20
N CYS A 76 6.77 -9.81 -11.17
CA CYS A 76 8.09 -10.45 -11.27
C CYS A 76 9.20 -9.41 -11.53
N ASP A 77 8.88 -8.31 -12.21
CA ASP A 77 9.83 -7.25 -12.57
C ASP A 77 10.07 -6.24 -11.41
N PHE A 78 9.70 -6.59 -10.18
CA PHE A 78 9.77 -5.68 -9.04
C PHE A 78 11.20 -5.22 -8.74
N VAL A 79 11.41 -3.90 -8.78
CA VAL A 79 12.67 -3.26 -8.40
C VAL A 79 12.40 -2.25 -7.30
N GLN A 80 13.04 -2.44 -6.14
CA GLN A 80 12.81 -1.61 -4.95
C GLN A 80 13.09 -0.11 -5.17
N GLY A 81 14.03 0.26 -6.04
CA GLY A 81 14.36 1.66 -6.33
C GLY A 81 13.34 2.40 -7.21
N ASN A 82 12.40 1.67 -7.82
CA ASN A 82 11.45 2.21 -8.78
C ASN A 82 10.02 2.13 -8.24
N LEU A 83 9.24 3.18 -8.48
CA LEU A 83 7.82 3.24 -8.20
C LEU A 83 7.05 2.63 -9.39
N MET A 84 6.70 1.35 -9.28
CA MET A 84 6.07 0.56 -10.37
C MET A 84 4.84 -0.24 -9.92
N GLY A 85 4.24 0.14 -8.79
CA GLY A 85 3.05 -0.52 -8.26
C GLY A 85 1.77 -0.15 -9.00
N ASP A 86 0.74 -0.96 -8.80
CA ASP A 86 -0.56 -0.79 -9.45
C ASP A 86 -1.49 0.11 -8.62
N HIS A 87 -2.52 0.68 -9.26
CA HIS A 87 -3.57 1.42 -8.57
C HIS A 87 -4.59 0.46 -7.98
N ILE A 88 -5.04 0.77 -6.75
CA ILE A 88 -6.07 -0.02 -6.08
C ILE A 88 -7.19 0.91 -5.65
N VAL A 89 -8.40 0.57 -6.05
CA VAL A 89 -9.65 1.17 -5.61
C VAL A 89 -10.23 0.25 -4.54
N VAL A 90 -10.29 0.73 -3.31
CA VAL A 90 -10.96 0.03 -2.21
C VAL A 90 -12.35 0.63 -2.06
N ILE A 91 -13.35 -0.24 -2.10
CA ILE A 91 -14.75 0.12 -1.89
C ILE A 91 -15.26 -0.45 -0.57
N ASN A 92 -16.35 0.10 -0.07
CA ASN A 92 -17.02 -0.34 1.16
C ASN A 92 -16.10 -0.34 2.40
N CYS A 93 -15.24 0.68 2.55
CA CYS A 93 -14.35 0.79 3.71
C CYS A 93 -15.09 0.80 5.07
N LYS A 94 -16.38 1.13 5.09
CA LYS A 94 -17.21 1.05 6.28
C LYS A 94 -17.48 -0.40 6.73
N ASP A 95 -17.51 -1.35 5.81
CA ASP A 95 -17.88 -2.75 6.12
C ASP A 95 -16.66 -3.63 6.47
N VAL A 96 -15.53 -3.00 6.80
CA VAL A 96 -14.30 -3.67 7.21
C VAL A 96 -14.43 -4.20 8.63
N ILE A 97 -13.97 -5.43 8.82
CA ILE A 97 -14.04 -6.12 10.10
C ILE A 97 -12.71 -5.99 10.85
N MET A 98 -12.79 -5.78 12.15
CA MET A 98 -11.69 -6.02 13.08
C MET A 98 -12.03 -7.17 14.00
N VAL A 99 -11.01 -7.96 14.36
CA VAL A 99 -11.21 -9.19 15.12
C VAL A 99 -11.34 -8.87 16.61
N GLY A 100 -12.31 -9.48 17.28
CA GLY A 100 -12.49 -9.36 18.73
C GLY A 100 -12.65 -7.92 19.21
N GLU A 101 -11.85 -7.54 20.21
CA GLU A 101 -11.89 -6.21 20.84
C GLU A 101 -10.85 -5.23 20.27
N ASP A 102 -10.24 -5.54 19.12
CA ASP A 102 -9.18 -4.72 18.52
C ASP A 102 -9.65 -3.29 18.23
N SER A 103 -10.95 -3.12 17.92
CA SER A 103 -11.56 -1.81 17.69
C SER A 103 -11.42 -0.84 18.87
N ILE A 104 -11.42 -1.37 20.09
CA ILE A 104 -11.37 -0.60 21.33
C ILE A 104 -9.96 -0.59 21.90
N ARG A 105 -9.26 -1.74 21.81
CA ARG A 105 -7.96 -1.96 22.46
C ARG A 105 -6.80 -1.34 21.69
N VAL A 106 -6.85 -1.33 20.35
CA VAL A 106 -5.75 -0.82 19.53
C VAL A 106 -5.81 0.71 19.51
N PRO A 107 -4.79 1.41 20.06
CA PRO A 107 -4.77 2.86 20.03
C PRO A 107 -4.06 3.38 18.78
N ILE A 108 -4.59 4.47 18.23
CA ILE A 108 -3.93 5.30 17.24
C ILE A 108 -3.34 6.51 17.95
N THR A 109 -2.03 6.72 17.78
CA THR A 109 -1.30 7.78 18.48
C THR A 109 -0.50 8.65 17.53
N TRP A 110 -0.52 9.96 17.78
CA TRP A 110 0.32 10.93 17.11
C TRP A 110 0.60 12.13 18.03
N ASN A 111 1.62 12.91 17.68
CA ASN A 111 2.07 14.04 18.51
C ASN A 111 2.13 15.32 17.68
N SER A 112 1.82 16.47 18.28
CA SER A 112 1.87 17.80 17.62
C SER A 112 3.20 18.55 17.78
N ASN A 113 4.23 17.93 18.37
CA ASN A 113 5.53 18.53 18.74
C ASN A 113 5.50 19.58 19.85
N TYR A 114 4.34 19.84 20.48
CA TYR A 114 4.25 20.65 21.70
C TYR A 114 4.31 19.76 22.95
N PRO A 115 4.86 20.25 24.08
CA PRO A 115 4.82 19.52 25.35
C PRO A 115 3.36 19.23 25.74
N GLY A 116 3.04 17.98 26.06
CA GLY A 116 1.67 17.54 26.34
C GLY A 116 0.77 17.31 25.11
N GLY A 117 1.23 17.65 23.90
CA GLY A 117 0.48 17.51 22.65
C GLY A 117 0.42 16.08 22.09
N LYS A 118 0.19 15.09 22.95
CA LYS A 118 0.03 13.68 22.56
C LYS A 118 -1.45 13.36 22.39
N TYR A 119 -1.83 12.88 21.22
CA TYR A 119 -3.18 12.43 20.94
C TYR A 119 -3.20 10.90 20.95
N ARG A 120 -4.16 10.32 21.67
CA ARG A 120 -4.42 8.89 21.70
C ARG A 120 -5.91 8.68 21.48
N VAL A 121 -6.25 8.08 20.35
CA VAL A 121 -7.63 7.85 19.88
C VAL A 121 -7.80 6.36 19.66
N ARG A 122 -8.99 5.82 19.96
CA ARG A 122 -9.29 4.41 19.68
C ARG A 122 -9.58 4.19 18.19
N CYS A 123 -9.43 2.97 17.69
CA CYS A 123 -9.82 2.70 16.31
C CYS A 123 -11.32 2.93 16.06
N SER A 124 -12.18 2.66 17.05
CA SER A 124 -13.62 2.99 16.99
C SER A 124 -13.86 4.48 16.78
N GLU A 125 -13.19 5.33 17.55
CA GLU A 125 -13.32 6.80 17.47
C GLU A 125 -12.80 7.36 16.14
N MET A 126 -11.80 6.72 15.53
CA MET A 126 -11.31 7.08 14.20
C MET A 126 -12.29 6.61 13.11
N TYR A 127 -12.86 5.41 13.27
CA TYR A 127 -13.86 4.86 12.37
C TYR A 127 -15.12 5.74 12.31
N ASP A 128 -15.59 6.22 13.47
CA ASP A 128 -16.75 7.12 13.55
C ASP A 128 -16.52 8.47 12.85
N ARG A 129 -15.26 8.93 12.76
CA ARG A 129 -14.89 10.16 12.06
C ARG A 129 -14.80 9.93 10.55
N ASP A 130 -13.94 8.99 10.17
CA ASP A 130 -13.74 8.62 8.78
C ASP A 130 -13.17 7.19 8.70
N PRO A 131 -13.95 6.21 8.21
CA PRO A 131 -13.47 4.85 8.07
C PRO A 131 -12.37 4.73 7.00
N CYS A 132 -12.34 5.62 5.99
CA CYS A 132 -11.26 5.65 5.00
C CYS A 132 -9.94 6.08 5.65
N MET A 133 -9.97 7.04 6.58
CA MET A 133 -8.78 7.45 7.33
C MET A 133 -8.20 6.30 8.16
N LEU A 134 -9.05 5.44 8.72
CA LEU A 134 -8.60 4.24 9.44
C LEU A 134 -7.84 3.28 8.51
N VAL A 135 -8.41 2.93 7.36
CA VAL A 135 -7.76 2.06 6.35
C VAL A 135 -6.44 2.69 5.87
N PHE A 136 -6.46 4.00 5.57
CA PHE A 136 -5.28 4.75 5.15
C PHE A 136 -4.17 4.71 6.22
N TYR A 137 -4.52 4.83 7.50
CA TYR A 137 -3.57 4.77 8.60
C TYR A 137 -2.87 3.41 8.68
N PHE A 138 -3.63 2.31 8.58
CA PHE A 138 -3.04 0.97 8.58
C PHE A 138 -2.19 0.71 7.33
N LEU A 139 -2.65 1.12 6.15
CA LEU A 139 -1.85 1.07 4.92
C LEU A 139 -0.53 1.82 5.06
N MET A 140 -0.59 3.04 5.59
CA MET A 140 0.60 3.81 5.91
C MET A 140 1.55 2.96 6.77
N ARG A 141 1.09 2.41 7.90
CA ARG A 141 1.92 1.62 8.78
C ARG A 141 2.54 0.40 8.08
N GLU A 142 1.77 -0.33 7.30
CA GLU A 142 2.25 -1.49 6.56
C GLU A 142 3.39 -1.13 5.59
N ILE A 143 3.23 -0.03 4.85
CA ILE A 143 4.28 0.49 3.96
C ILE A 143 5.51 0.95 4.77
N LYS A 144 5.30 1.59 5.93
CA LYS A 144 6.41 1.99 6.81
C LYS A 144 7.20 0.78 7.31
N ASP A 145 6.50 -0.27 7.74
CA ASP A 145 7.09 -1.49 8.31
C ASP A 145 7.89 -2.27 7.26
N HIS A 146 7.51 -2.15 5.99
CA HIS A 146 8.26 -2.66 4.85
C HIS A 146 9.52 -1.86 4.46
N GLY A 147 9.89 -0.84 5.23
CA GLY A 147 11.18 -0.13 5.12
C GLY A 147 11.19 1.08 4.18
N TRP A 148 10.04 1.48 3.66
CA TRP A 148 9.93 2.59 2.69
C TRP A 148 10.18 3.98 3.31
N ASN A 149 10.28 4.09 4.64
CA ASN A 149 10.53 5.34 5.37
C ASN A 149 11.86 6.04 5.04
N LYS A 150 12.83 5.31 4.46
CA LYS A 150 14.14 5.87 4.10
C LYS A 150 14.05 6.83 2.91
N ALA A 151 13.04 6.67 2.06
CA ALA A 151 12.83 7.44 0.84
C ALA A 151 11.41 8.01 0.80
N GLU A 152 11.27 9.28 1.19
CA GLU A 152 9.98 9.97 1.28
C GLU A 152 9.17 9.92 -0.02
N HIS A 153 9.84 10.05 -1.17
CA HIS A 153 9.18 10.06 -2.49
C HIS A 153 8.57 8.70 -2.86
N LEU A 154 9.25 7.59 -2.54
CA LEU A 154 8.70 6.25 -2.76
C LEU A 154 7.54 5.99 -1.82
N TYR A 155 7.72 6.30 -0.52
CA TYR A 155 6.68 6.14 0.49
C TYR A 155 5.39 6.89 0.13
N LYS A 156 5.49 8.18 -0.23
CA LYS A 156 4.33 8.98 -0.65
C LYS A 156 3.76 8.51 -1.98
N GLY A 157 4.61 8.17 -2.95
CA GLY A 157 4.18 7.68 -4.26
C GLY A 157 3.39 6.37 -4.19
N HIS A 158 3.72 5.47 -3.26
CA HIS A 158 2.92 4.27 -3.01
C HIS A 158 1.56 4.64 -2.42
N LEU A 159 1.51 5.51 -1.41
CA LEU A 159 0.26 5.89 -0.77
C LEU A 159 -0.74 6.55 -1.72
N GLU A 160 -0.27 7.38 -2.65
CA GLU A 160 -1.14 8.02 -3.64
C GLU A 160 -1.77 7.04 -4.64
N LYS A 161 -1.24 5.83 -4.77
CA LYS A 161 -1.83 4.80 -5.64
C LYS A 161 -3.08 4.16 -5.03
N ALA A 162 -3.33 4.37 -3.73
CA ALA A 162 -4.52 3.96 -3.03
C ALA A 162 -5.67 4.95 -3.23
N TRP A 163 -6.79 4.45 -3.74
CA TRP A 163 -8.06 5.17 -3.77
C TRP A 163 -9.01 4.49 -2.78
N LEU A 164 -9.52 5.22 -1.80
CA LEU A 164 -10.36 4.69 -0.73
C LEU A 164 -11.75 5.33 -0.80
N TYR A 165 -12.78 4.51 -0.78
CA TYR A 165 -14.18 4.95 -0.77
C TYR A 165 -14.95 4.29 0.37
N THR A 166 -15.75 5.09 1.06
CA THR A 166 -16.63 4.61 2.15
C THR A 166 -17.69 3.65 1.62
N ASP A 167 -18.19 3.95 0.42
CA ASP A 167 -19.27 3.23 -0.26
C ASP A 167 -18.75 2.46 -1.48
N HIS A 168 -19.68 1.80 -2.18
CA HIS A 168 -19.41 1.08 -3.42
C HIS A 168 -19.16 2.02 -4.63
N ILE A 169 -19.57 3.29 -4.55
CA ILE A 169 -19.55 4.20 -5.70
C ILE A 169 -18.17 4.86 -5.84
N HIS A 170 -17.58 4.77 -7.03
CA HIS A 170 -16.31 5.41 -7.36
C HIS A 170 -16.29 6.03 -8.77
N PRO A 171 -15.52 7.11 -9.01
CA PRO A 171 -15.43 7.78 -10.32
C PRO A 171 -14.56 7.03 -11.35
N HIS A 172 -13.87 5.94 -10.96
CA HIS A 172 -12.86 5.28 -11.79
C HIS A 172 -13.40 4.24 -12.78
N MET A 173 -14.67 4.33 -13.18
CA MET A 173 -15.30 3.37 -14.11
C MET A 173 -14.56 3.28 -15.44
N LEU A 174 -14.07 4.40 -15.98
CA LEU A 174 -13.32 4.46 -17.25
C LEU A 174 -12.01 3.66 -17.22
N LYS A 175 -11.47 3.36 -16.04
CA LYS A 175 -10.23 2.61 -15.87
C LYS A 175 -10.43 1.09 -15.87
N ASN A 176 -11.69 0.63 -15.81
CA ASN A 176 -12.06 -0.79 -15.76
C ASN A 176 -11.22 -1.59 -14.75
N PRO A 177 -11.30 -1.26 -13.45
CA PRO A 177 -10.50 -1.94 -12.44
C PRO A 177 -10.89 -3.41 -12.34
N ARG A 178 -9.90 -4.30 -12.32
CA ARG A 178 -10.11 -5.75 -12.19
C ARG A 178 -10.23 -6.16 -10.72
N PRO A 179 -11.10 -7.10 -10.35
CA PRO A 179 -11.15 -7.57 -8.97
C PRO A 179 -9.81 -8.20 -8.55
N VAL A 180 -9.31 -7.83 -7.37
CA VAL A 180 -8.09 -8.41 -6.81
C VAL A 180 -8.36 -9.86 -6.41
N PRO A 181 -7.54 -10.83 -6.88
CA PRO A 181 -7.57 -12.16 -6.31
C PRO A 181 -6.89 -12.11 -4.93
N TRP A 182 -7.65 -12.34 -3.87
CA TRP A 182 -7.10 -12.62 -2.54
C TRP A 182 -7.65 -13.94 -2.02
N THR A 183 -6.85 -14.61 -1.21
CA THR A 183 -7.23 -15.84 -0.50
C THR A 183 -6.90 -15.64 0.97
N ASP A 184 -7.77 -16.08 1.87
CA ASP A 184 -7.46 -16.04 3.28
C ASP A 184 -6.28 -16.97 3.59
N ASN A 185 -5.29 -16.46 4.33
CA ASN A 185 -4.06 -17.21 4.66
C ASN A 185 -4.30 -18.34 5.68
N CYS A 186 -5.52 -18.50 6.18
CA CYS A 186 -5.90 -19.60 7.08
C CYS A 186 -6.94 -20.55 6.42
N PRO A 187 -6.60 -21.24 5.31
CA PRO A 187 -7.40 -22.37 4.85
C PRO A 187 -7.15 -23.62 5.71
N PHE A 188 -6.32 -23.49 6.75
CA PHE A 188 -5.82 -24.62 7.53
C PHE A 188 -6.83 -25.02 8.60
N TYR A 189 -7.56 -26.10 8.33
CA TYR A 189 -8.21 -26.86 9.37
C TYR A 189 -7.15 -27.71 10.07
N HIS A 190 -7.15 -27.70 11.40
CA HIS A 190 -6.10 -28.34 12.20
C HIS A 190 -5.96 -29.85 11.96
N LYS A 191 -7.03 -30.52 11.52
CA LYS A 191 -7.05 -31.96 11.23
C LYS A 191 -8.01 -32.24 10.08
N TRP A 192 -7.60 -33.12 9.19
CA TRP A 192 -8.44 -33.70 8.14
C TRP A 192 -8.44 -35.21 8.31
N GLY A 193 -9.62 -35.82 8.35
CA GLY A 193 -9.76 -37.27 8.25
C GLY A 193 -10.05 -37.63 6.80
N SER A 194 -9.32 -38.60 6.24
CA SER A 194 -9.69 -39.19 4.96
C SER A 194 -10.97 -40.01 5.14
N PRO A 195 -11.97 -39.90 4.24
CA PRO A 195 -13.13 -40.78 4.29
C PRO A 195 -12.73 -42.23 3.99
N GLU A 196 -13.43 -43.18 4.59
CA GLU A 196 -13.30 -44.60 4.27
C GLU A 196 -13.92 -44.86 2.89
N ASN A 197 -13.09 -45.25 1.92
CA ASN A 197 -13.51 -45.55 0.56
C ASN A 197 -13.37 -47.04 0.28
N GLN A 198 -14.31 -47.61 -0.49
CA GLN A 198 -14.14 -48.96 -1.03
C GLN A 198 -12.91 -49.02 -1.94
N THR A 199 -12.02 -49.98 -1.70
CA THR A 199 -10.87 -50.21 -2.57
C THR A 199 -11.33 -50.89 -3.86
N ARG A 200 -10.96 -50.32 -5.01
CA ARG A 200 -11.14 -50.99 -6.30
C ARG A 200 -9.95 -51.92 -6.55
N TRP A 201 -10.23 -53.19 -6.78
CA TRP A 201 -9.22 -54.19 -7.11
C TRP A 201 -8.97 -54.21 -8.62
N PHE A 202 -7.69 -54.28 -9.04
CA PHE A 202 -7.30 -54.52 -10.43
C PHE A 202 -6.92 -56.00 -10.61
N PRO A 203 -7.28 -56.64 -11.73
CA PRO A 203 -7.10 -58.08 -11.94
C PRO A 203 -5.62 -58.54 -11.88
N ASN A 204 -4.69 -57.62 -12.09
CA ASN A 204 -3.25 -57.89 -12.22
C ASN A 204 -2.53 -58.01 -10.86
N ILE A 205 -3.22 -57.69 -9.74
CA ILE A 205 -2.60 -57.53 -8.42
C ILE A 205 -2.59 -58.86 -7.63
N GLN A 206 -3.35 -59.87 -8.05
CA GLN A 206 -3.52 -61.14 -7.30
C GLN A 206 -2.66 -62.31 -7.79
N MET A 207 -1.84 -62.16 -8.84
CA MET A 207 -1.02 -63.25 -9.40
C MET A 207 0.48 -63.13 -9.06
N ARG A 208 0.81 -63.02 -7.77
CA ARG A 208 2.17 -63.21 -7.24
C ARG A 208 2.14 -63.99 -5.93
#